data_AF-A0A4U5MDG8-F1
#
_entry.id   AF-A0A4U5MDG8-F1
#
_cell.length_a   1.000
_cell.length_b   1.000
_cell.length_c   1.000
_cell.angle_alpha   90.00
_cell.angle_beta   90.00
_cell.angle_gamma   90.00
#
_symmetry.space_group_name_H-M   'P 1'
#
loop_
_entity.id
_entity.type
_entity.pdbx_description
1 polymer ?
#
loop_
_entity_poly.entity_id
_entity_poly.type
_entity_poly.pdbx_seq_one_letter_code
_entity_poly.pdbx_strand_id
1 'polypeptide(L)'
;MAICADAEVRREHEFKVLKFYYDEVVKNLEEKGKKVEFTMEQLTKAYKANFIIQAMLNMVLDPFLYPNVSPEQPNYAVKKAELEKLLLNARFAAEDAIEYLKYIPGNINLTEADLRNIVQRNKLTVLKLR
;
A
#
# COMPACT_ATOMS: atom_id res chain seq x y z
N MET A 1 0.97 -4.13 5.25
CA MET A 1 1.23 -4.81 3.97
C MET A 1 1.53 -3.83 2.86
N ALA A 2 0.90 -2.66 2.77
CA ALA A 2 1.33 -1.60 1.83
C ALA A 2 2.62 -0.86 2.26
N ILE A 3 2.83 -0.72 3.58
CA ILE A 3 4.06 -0.16 4.17
C ILE A 3 5.10 -1.29 4.20
N CYS A 4 5.86 -1.43 3.12
CA CYS A 4 6.98 -2.36 3.01
C CYS A 4 8.25 -1.57 2.72
N ALA A 5 9.40 -2.06 3.16
CA ALA A 5 10.67 -1.50 2.74
C ALA A 5 10.86 -1.66 1.23
N ASP A 6 10.36 -2.74 0.64
CA ASP A 6 10.53 -3.07 -0.77
C ASP A 6 9.19 -3.43 -1.43
N ALA A 7 8.65 -2.50 -2.22
CA ALA A 7 7.37 -2.69 -2.86
C ALA A 7 7.41 -3.69 -4.03
N GLU A 8 8.56 -3.96 -4.64
CA GLU A 8 8.70 -4.97 -5.70
C GLU A 8 8.60 -6.37 -5.11
N VAL A 9 9.35 -6.63 -4.04
CA VAL A 9 9.31 -7.89 -3.29
C VAL A 9 7.90 -8.15 -2.77
N ARG A 10 7.21 -7.11 -2.26
CA ARG A 10 5.81 -7.25 -1.85
C ARG A 10 4.93 -7.71 -3.00
N ARG A 11 4.98 -7.06 -4.16
CA ARG A 11 4.13 -7.41 -5.32
C ARG A 11 4.35 -8.85 -5.78
N GLU A 12 5.59 -9.32 -5.74
CA GLU A 12 5.92 -10.69 -6.14
C GLU A 12 5.36 -11.74 -5.18
N HIS A 13 5.32 -11.43 -3.88
CA HIS A 13 5.08 -12.44 -2.84
C HIS A 13 3.78 -12.27 -2.05
N GLU A 14 3.07 -11.14 -2.15
CA GLU A 14 1.95 -10.84 -1.25
C GLU A 14 0.86 -11.91 -1.23
N PHE A 15 0.48 -12.46 -2.39
CA PHE A 15 -0.54 -13.51 -2.45
C PHE A 15 -0.01 -14.88 -2.04
N LYS A 16 1.31 -15.14 -2.18
CA LYS A 16 1.95 -16.35 -1.64
C LYS A 16 1.93 -16.31 -0.11
N VAL A 17 2.26 -15.15 0.47
CA VAL A 17 2.20 -14.92 1.92
C VAL A 17 0.76 -15.00 2.43
N LEU A 18 -0.20 -14.41 1.71
CA LEU A 18 -1.61 -14.49 2.07
C LEU A 18 -2.14 -15.93 2.06
N LYS A 19 -1.72 -16.72 1.07
CA LYS A 19 -2.05 -18.15 1.01
C LYS A 19 -1.44 -18.91 2.18
N PHE A 20 -0.16 -18.70 2.47
CA PHE A 20 0.48 -19.32 3.62
C PHE A 20 -0.24 -18.98 4.93
N TYR A 21 -0.64 -17.72 5.12
CA TYR A 21 -1.45 -17.30 6.27
C TYR A 21 -2.79 -18.04 6.33
N TYR A 22 -3.49 -18.19 5.21
CA TYR A 22 -4.74 -18.96 5.15
C TYR A 22 -4.53 -20.41 5.58
N ASP A 23 -3.54 -21.08 4.97
CA ASP A 23 -3.24 -22.49 5.20
C ASP A 23 -2.91 -22.74 6.69
N GLU A 24 -2.11 -21.86 7.31
CA GLU A 24 -1.78 -21.94 8.74
C GLU A 24 -2.99 -21.66 9.64
N VAL A 25 -3.83 -20.68 9.32
CA VAL A 25 -5.03 -20.41 10.12
C VAL A 25 -6.01 -21.58 10.05
N VAL A 26 -6.20 -22.17 8.86
CA VAL A 26 -7.05 -23.34 8.66
C VAL A 26 -6.57 -24.49 9.51
N LYS A 27 -5.29 -24.86 9.36
CA LYS A 27 -4.66 -25.94 10.13
C LYS A 27 -4.82 -25.73 11.65
N ASN A 28 -4.50 -24.54 12.15
CA ASN A 28 -4.59 -24.22 13.57
C ASN A 28 -6.03 -24.27 14.12
N LEU A 29 -7.03 -23.98 13.29
CA LEU A 29 -8.44 -24.08 13.68
C LEU A 29 -8.92 -25.53 13.68
N GLU A 30 -8.53 -26.31 12.67
CA GLU A 30 -8.84 -27.74 12.58
C GLU A 30 -8.24 -28.53 13.74
N GLU A 31 -6.98 -28.26 14.12
CA GLU A 31 -6.32 -28.85 15.30
C GLU A 31 -7.06 -28.56 16.61
N LYS A 32 -7.86 -27.49 16.66
CA LYS A 32 -8.69 -27.10 17.82
C LYS A 32 -10.14 -27.56 17.70
N GLY A 33 -10.45 -28.40 16.71
CA GLY A 33 -11.82 -28.86 16.43
C GLY A 33 -12.76 -27.75 15.98
N LYS A 34 -12.23 -26.62 15.50
CA LYS A 34 -13.02 -25.48 14.99
C LYS A 34 -13.10 -25.54 13.48
N LYS A 35 -14.28 -25.27 12.94
CA LYS A 35 -14.49 -25.15 11.50
C LYS A 35 -14.10 -23.76 11.01
N VAL A 36 -13.45 -23.70 9.86
CA VAL A 36 -13.16 -22.45 9.15
C VAL A 36 -14.41 -22.04 8.36
N GLU A 37 -14.93 -20.85 8.65
CA GLU A 37 -16.17 -20.35 8.03
C GLU A 37 -15.93 -19.45 6.82
N PHE A 38 -14.68 -19.27 6.40
CA PHE A 38 -14.32 -18.42 5.28
C PHE A 38 -13.38 -19.10 4.28
N THR A 39 -13.48 -18.68 3.02
CA THR A 39 -12.66 -19.18 1.93
C THR A 39 -11.43 -18.31 1.69
N MET A 40 -10.42 -18.87 1.01
CA MET A 40 -9.28 -18.11 0.53
C MET A 40 -9.69 -16.93 -0.37
N GLU A 41 -10.77 -17.08 -1.15
CA GLU A 41 -11.30 -16.02 -1.99
C GLU A 41 -11.86 -14.86 -1.15
N GLN A 42 -12.63 -15.15 -0.09
CA GLN A 42 -13.14 -14.14 0.83
C GLN A 42 -11.99 -13.42 1.55
N LEU A 43 -10.98 -14.15 1.99
CA LEU A 43 -9.78 -13.57 2.57
C LEU A 43 -9.03 -12.66 1.57
N THR A 44 -8.91 -13.08 0.32
CA THR A 44 -8.27 -12.28 -0.75
C THR A 44 -9.04 -10.99 -1.02
N LYS A 45 -10.37 -11.04 -1.05
CA LYS A 45 -11.21 -9.84 -1.19
C LYS A 45 -11.03 -8.88 -0.01
N ALA A 46 -11.06 -9.40 1.22
CA ALA A 46 -10.82 -8.61 2.43
C ALA A 46 -9.42 -7.99 2.44
N TYR A 47 -8.40 -8.75 2.02
CA TYR A 47 -7.04 -8.26 1.89
C TYR A 47 -6.95 -7.06 0.93
N LYS A 48 -7.48 -7.21 -0.29
CA LYS A 48 -7.50 -6.15 -1.31
C LYS A 48 -8.21 -4.89 -0.83
N ALA A 49 -9.36 -5.04 -0.18
CA ALA A 49 -10.09 -3.92 0.40
C ALA A 49 -9.29 -3.18 1.49
N ASN A 50 -8.70 -3.93 2.42
CA ASN A 50 -7.85 -3.36 3.47
C ASN A 50 -6.58 -2.71 2.91
N PHE A 51 -6.02 -3.29 1.83
CA PHE A 51 -4.83 -2.77 1.17
C PHE A 51 -5.05 -1.36 0.62
N ILE A 52 -6.22 -1.09 0.01
CA ILE A 52 -6.57 0.24 -0.51
C ILE A 52 -6.48 1.31 0.58
N ILE A 53 -7.06 1.04 1.75
CA ILE A 53 -7.00 1.96 2.90
C ILE A 53 -5.56 2.17 3.34
N GLN A 54 -4.75 1.11 3.41
CA GLN A 54 -3.33 1.22 3.76
C GLN A 54 -2.53 2.01 2.73
N ALA A 55 -2.81 1.84 1.43
CA ALA A 55 -2.17 2.60 0.36
C ALA A 55 -2.48 4.10 0.48
N MET A 56 -3.74 4.45 0.76
CA MET A 56 -4.14 5.84 1.00
C MET A 56 -3.43 6.43 2.22
N LEU A 57 -3.34 5.68 3.32
CA LEU A 57 -2.61 6.12 4.52
C LEU A 57 -1.13 6.32 4.22
N ASN A 58 -0.51 5.41 3.46
CA ASN A 58 0.91 5.51 3.11
C ASN A 58 1.22 6.79 2.31
N MET A 59 0.37 7.14 1.36
CA MET A 59 0.48 8.38 0.58
C MET A 59 0.46 9.66 1.44
N VAL A 60 -0.18 9.60 2.62
CA VAL A 60 -0.30 10.75 3.55
C VAL A 60 0.80 10.75 4.60
N LEU A 61 1.24 9.58 5.06
CA LEU A 61 2.23 9.44 6.12
C LEU A 61 3.66 9.72 5.64
N ASP A 62 4.02 9.34 4.41
CA ASP A 62 5.40 9.50 3.92
C ASP A 62 5.89 10.96 3.93
N PRO A 63 5.11 11.97 3.46
CA PRO A 63 5.47 13.38 3.57
C PRO A 63 5.55 13.90 5.00
N PHE A 64 4.83 13.28 5.94
CA PHE A 64 4.84 13.67 7.35
C PHE A 64 6.06 13.13 8.10
N LEU A 65 6.54 11.93 7.73
CA LEU A 65 7.71 11.31 8.36
C LEU A 65 9.04 11.91 7.87
N TYR A 66 9.06 12.52 6.68
CA TYR A 66 10.24 13.14 6.08
C TYR A 66 10.00 14.59 5.67
N PRO A 67 9.63 15.48 6.62
CA PRO A 67 9.47 16.88 6.30
C PRO A 67 10.84 17.49 6.04
N ASN A 68 10.95 18.31 5.00
CA ASN A 68 12.08 19.23 4.78
C ASN A 68 13.45 18.55 4.56
N VAL A 69 13.52 17.50 3.74
CA VAL A 69 14.82 16.96 3.28
C VAL A 69 15.55 18.02 2.44
N SER A 70 16.63 18.59 3.01
CA SER A 70 17.35 19.73 2.42
C SER A 70 18.85 19.46 2.25
N PRO A 71 19.51 19.96 1.19
CA PRO A 71 20.94 19.75 0.94
C PRO A 71 21.87 20.17 2.09
N GLU A 72 21.42 21.08 2.94
CA GLU A 72 22.16 21.64 4.08
C GLU A 72 22.15 20.72 5.31
N GLN A 73 21.36 19.64 5.29
CA GLN A 73 21.25 18.72 6.41
C GLN A 73 22.42 17.72 6.46
N PRO A 74 22.91 17.38 7.66
CA PRO A 74 23.77 16.22 7.85
C PRO A 74 23.09 14.97 7.28
N ASN A 75 23.82 14.15 6.53
CA ASN A 75 23.30 12.93 5.89
C ASN A 75 22.23 13.15 4.81
N TYR A 76 22.22 14.31 4.13
CA TYR A 76 21.28 14.61 3.04
C TYR A 76 21.15 13.47 2.02
N ALA A 77 22.27 12.89 1.57
CA ALA A 77 22.26 11.81 0.59
C ALA A 77 21.45 10.58 1.08
N VAL A 78 21.60 10.22 2.35
CA VAL A 78 20.86 9.10 2.96
C VAL A 78 19.38 9.46 3.08
N LYS A 79 19.07 10.65 3.62
CA LYS A 79 17.69 11.12 3.81
C LYS A 79 16.92 11.25 2.48
N LYS A 80 17.62 11.68 1.43
CA LYS A 80 17.08 11.75 0.07
C LYS A 80 16.77 10.36 -0.47
N ALA A 81 17.69 9.41 -0.33
CA ALA A 81 17.47 8.02 -0.77
C ALA A 81 16.31 7.35 -0.01
N GLU A 82 16.20 7.58 1.31
CA GLU A 82 15.08 7.11 2.14
C GLU A 82 13.74 7.65 1.61
N LEU A 83 13.67 8.97 1.35
CA LEU A 83 12.48 9.60 0.82
C LEU A 83 12.11 9.09 -0.59
N GLU A 84 13.08 8.97 -1.50
CA GLU A 84 12.85 8.44 -2.85
C GLU A 84 12.29 7.01 -2.81
N LYS A 85 12.80 6.18 -1.90
CA LYS A 85 12.32 4.82 -1.68
C LYS A 85 10.89 4.79 -1.14
N LEU A 86 10.55 5.65 -0.19
CA LEU A 86 9.18 5.76 0.32
C LEU A 86 8.20 6.24 -0.75
N LEU A 87 8.57 7.26 -1.53
CA LEU A 87 7.75 7.75 -2.65
C LEU A 87 7.51 6.65 -3.70
N LEU A 88 8.52 5.83 -3.99
CA LEU A 88 8.36 4.67 -4.87
C LEU A 88 7.37 3.65 -4.28
N ASN A 89 7.49 3.35 -2.99
CA ASN A 89 6.57 2.45 -2.30
C ASN A 89 5.12 2.97 -2.30
N ALA A 90 4.92 4.27 -2.02
CA ALA A 90 3.62 4.92 -2.11
C ALA A 90 3.04 4.86 -3.52
N ARG A 91 3.86 5.09 -4.55
CA ARG A 91 3.43 4.97 -5.95
C ARG A 91 2.94 3.56 -6.26
N PHE A 92 3.72 2.53 -5.93
CA PHE A 92 3.33 1.14 -6.22
C PHE A 92 2.11 0.71 -5.41
N ALA A 93 2.00 1.13 -4.15
CA ALA A 93 0.81 0.88 -3.35
C ALA A 93 -0.43 1.57 -3.96
N ALA A 94 -0.30 2.80 -4.49
CA ALA A 94 -1.41 3.50 -5.14
C ALA A 94 -1.84 2.81 -6.44
N GLU A 95 -0.88 2.40 -7.29
CA GLU A 95 -1.14 1.64 -8.52
C GLU A 95 -1.91 0.34 -8.22
N ASP A 96 -1.47 -0.42 -7.21
CA ASP A 96 -2.14 -1.67 -6.82
C ASP A 96 -3.52 -1.41 -6.21
N ALA A 97 -3.67 -0.34 -5.43
CA ALA A 97 -4.96 0.05 -4.87
C ALA A 97 -5.98 0.38 -5.97
N ILE A 98 -5.55 1.05 -7.05
CA ILE A 98 -6.40 1.32 -8.21
C ILE A 98 -6.84 0.02 -8.88
N GLU A 99 -5.93 -0.94 -9.02
CA GLU A 99 -6.27 -2.26 -9.58
C GLU A 99 -7.26 -3.01 -8.66
N TYR A 100 -7.05 -2.94 -7.35
CA TYR A 100 -7.89 -3.61 -6.36
C TYR A 100 -9.26 -2.98 -6.20
N LEU A 101 -9.40 -1.68 -6.42
CA LEU A 101 -10.67 -0.96 -6.40
C LEU A 101 -11.68 -1.56 -7.39
N LYS A 102 -11.22 -2.09 -8.53
CA LYS A 102 -12.07 -2.75 -9.54
C LYS A 102 -12.84 -3.97 -9.00
N TYR A 103 -12.35 -4.58 -7.92
CA TYR A 103 -12.91 -5.79 -7.32
C TYR A 103 -13.82 -5.50 -6.12
N ILE A 104 -13.97 -4.23 -5.70
CA ILE A 104 -14.91 -3.84 -4.66
C ILE A 104 -16.29 -3.64 -5.28
N PRO A 105 -17.34 -4.34 -4.79
CA PRO A 105 -18.70 -4.11 -5.28
C PRO A 105 -19.19 -2.72 -4.87
N GLY A 106 -19.53 -1.90 -5.86
CA GLY A 106 -20.05 -0.54 -5.66
C GLY A 106 -19.19 0.52 -6.34
N ASN A 107 -19.58 0.88 -7.57
CA ASN A 107 -19.10 1.99 -8.41
C ASN A 107 -18.32 3.10 -7.67
N ILE A 108 -16.99 2.97 -7.60
CA ILE A 108 -16.11 4.13 -7.49
C ILE A 108 -15.46 4.31 -8.87
N ASN A 109 -16.13 5.03 -9.76
CA ASN A 109 -15.59 5.44 -11.05
C ASN A 109 -14.60 6.60 -10.84
N LEU A 110 -13.38 6.29 -10.37
CA LEU A 110 -12.27 7.24 -10.46
C LEU A 110 -11.71 7.20 -11.87
N THR A 111 -11.80 8.32 -12.58
CA THR A 111 -11.25 8.43 -13.92
C THR A 111 -9.73 8.58 -13.88
N GLU A 112 -9.05 8.26 -14.98
CA GLU A 112 -7.60 8.46 -15.08
C GLU A 112 -7.19 9.93 -14.86
N ALA A 113 -8.10 10.87 -15.15
CA ALA A 113 -7.94 12.28 -14.88
C ALA A 113 -7.97 12.59 -13.38
N ASP A 114 -8.83 11.93 -12.60
CA ASP A 114 -8.89 12.09 -11.15
C ASP A 114 -7.59 11.61 -10.48
N LEU A 115 -7.05 10.49 -10.95
CA LEU A 115 -5.79 9.93 -10.48
C LEU A 115 -4.61 10.85 -10.83
N ARG A 116 -4.55 11.37 -12.07
CA ARG A 116 -3.54 12.35 -12.47
C ARG A 116 -3.63 13.65 -11.67
N ASN A 117 -4.85 14.09 -11.35
CA ASN A 117 -5.08 15.27 -10.51
C ASN A 117 -4.64 15.06 -9.05
N ILE A 118 -4.84 13.87 -8.48
CA ILE A 118 -4.35 13.55 -7.12
C ILE A 118 -2.82 13.52 -7.10
N VAL A 119 -2.19 12.85 -8.08
CA VAL A 119 -0.73 12.80 -8.22
C VAL A 119 -0.14 14.20 -8.41
N GLN A 120 -0.77 15.05 -9.25
CA GLN A 120 -0.30 16.41 -9.45
C GLN A 120 -0.54 17.34 -8.27
N ARG A 121 -1.67 17.20 -7.56
CA ARG A 121 -1.89 17.91 -6.30
C ARG A 121 -0.80 17.56 -5.30
N ASN A 122 -0.44 16.28 -5.16
CA ASN A 122 0.61 15.87 -4.24
C ASN A 122 1.99 16.41 -4.66
N LYS A 123 2.32 16.45 -5.96
CA LYS A 123 3.51 17.14 -6.47
C LYS A 123 3.51 18.64 -6.14
N LEU A 124 2.37 19.32 -6.27
CA LEU A 124 2.24 20.75 -6.02
C LEU A 124 2.26 21.10 -4.51
N THR A 125 1.71 20.25 -3.65
CA THR A 125 1.77 20.44 -2.20
C THR A 125 3.20 20.33 -1.69
N VAL A 126 4.02 19.44 -2.26
CA VAL A 126 5.47 19.34 -1.96
C VAL A 126 6.25 20.57 -2.44
N LEU A 127 5.81 21.24 -3.50
CA LEU A 127 6.44 22.46 -4.01
C LEU A 127 6.01 23.74 -3.26
N LYS A 128 4.81 23.78 -2.68
CA LYS A 128 4.26 24.94 -1.95
C LYS A 128 4.66 25.01 -0.47
N LEU A 129 5.31 23.97 0.06
CA LEU A 129 5.83 23.93 1.42
C LEU A 129 7.34 24.30 1.48
N ARG A 130 7.86 24.94 0.43
CA ARG A 130 9.20 25.56 0.37
C ARG A 130 9.12 27.06 0.56
#